data_AF-V5HL16-F1
#
_entry.id   AF-V5HL16-F1
#
_cell.length_a   1.000
_cell.length_b   1.000
_cell.length_c   1.000
_cell.angle_alpha   90.00
_cell.angle_beta   90.00
_cell.angle_gamma   90.00
#
_symmetry.space_group_name_H-M   'P 1'
#
loop_
_entity.id
_entity.type
_entity.pdbx_description
1 polymer ?
#
loop_
_entity_poly.entity_id
_entity_poly.type
_entity_poly.pdbx_seq_one_letter_code
_entity_poly.pdbx_strand_id
1 'polypeptide(L)' 'RCDPMYNGGYGGLGGANVQPGWSFNSRTNHCEPVMYRARCPPSQNCFLSKSDCEENCDPLTLDFLKDLQ' A
#
# COMPACT_ATOMS: atom_id res chain seq x y z
N ARG A 1 8.34 3.56 6.13
CA ARG A 1 6.95 3.02 6.10
C ARG A 1 6.43 2.93 4.67
N CYS A 2 6.68 3.93 3.83
CA CYS A 2 6.18 3.99 2.44
C CYS A 2 7.23 3.59 1.39
N ASP A 3 8.38 3.10 1.83
CA ASP A 3 9.45 2.59 0.98
C ASP A 3 10.16 1.43 1.72
N PRO A 4 10.56 0.35 1.04
CA PRO A 4 10.29 0.06 -0.38
C PRO A 4 8.80 -0.23 -0.66
N MET A 5 8.42 -0.23 -1.94
CA MET A 5 7.12 -0.76 -2.37
C MET A 5 6.95 -2.19 -1.85
N TYR A 6 5.75 -2.52 -1.36
CA TYR A 6 5.44 -3.86 -0.89
C TYR A 6 5.50 -4.86 -2.05
N ASN A 7 6.48 -5.75 -2.00
CA ASN A 7 6.76 -6.73 -3.07
C ASN A 7 5.75 -7.89 -3.14
N GLY A 8 4.67 -7.82 -2.36
CA GLY A 8 3.54 -8.72 -2.46
C GLY A 8 3.79 -10.14 -1.93
N GLY A 9 2.70 -10.90 -1.84
CA GLY A 9 2.72 -12.35 -1.85
C GLY A 9 2.24 -12.85 -3.19
N TYR A 10 3.02 -13.71 -3.85
CA TYR A 10 2.60 -14.38 -5.09
C TYR A 10 1.76 -15.62 -4.76
N GLY A 11 0.72 -15.87 -5.56
CA GLY A 11 -0.02 -17.14 -5.53
C GLY A 11 0.92 -18.27 -5.96
N GLY A 12 1.19 -19.21 -5.05
CA GLY A 12 2.04 -20.38 -5.35
C GLY A 12 1.30 -21.42 -6.19
N LEU A 13 2.03 -22.43 -6.67
CA LEU A 13 1.51 -23.54 -7.50
C LEU A 13 0.33 -24.32 -6.88
N GLY A 14 0.07 -24.16 -5.59
CA GLY A 14 -1.06 -24.76 -4.87
C GLY A 14 -2.32 -23.89 -4.74
N GLY A 15 -2.42 -22.77 -5.48
CA GLY A 15 -3.61 -21.90 -5.44
C GLY A 15 -3.75 -21.12 -4.13
N ALA A 16 -2.63 -20.73 -3.52
CA ALA A 16 -2.67 -19.91 -2.30
C ALA A 16 -3.46 -18.62 -2.55
N ASN A 17 -4.55 -18.43 -1.81
CA ASN A 17 -5.39 -17.24 -1.93
C ASN A 17 -4.58 -16.00 -1.55
N VAL A 18 -4.51 -15.07 -2.49
CA VAL A 18 -3.99 -13.72 -2.27
C VAL A 18 -5.16 -12.75 -2.31
N GLN A 19 -5.06 -11.68 -1.54
CA GLN A 19 -6.06 -10.62 -1.45
C GLN A 19 -5.47 -9.34 -2.05
N PRO A 20 -6.28 -8.53 -2.74
CA PRO A 20 -5.84 -7.24 -3.25
C PRO A 20 -5.64 -6.26 -2.10
N GLY A 21 -4.61 -5.44 -2.21
CA GLY A 21 -4.31 -4.33 -1.31
C GLY A 21 -3.62 -3.21 -2.07
N TRP A 22 -3.08 -2.25 -1.33
CA TRP A 22 -2.44 -1.05 -1.86
C TRP A 22 -1.07 -0.83 -1.23
N SER A 23 -0.13 -0.31 -2.01
CA SER A 23 1.21 0.03 -1.55
C SER A 23 1.68 1.31 -2.22
N PHE A 24 2.38 2.17 -1.49
CA PHE A 24 2.97 3.36 -2.09
C PHE A 24 4.21 2.98 -2.89
N ASN A 25 4.25 3.39 -4.16
CA ASN A 25 5.39 3.25 -5.03
C ASN A 25 6.11 4.60 -5.14
N SER A 26 7.26 4.71 -4.47
CA SER A 26 8.11 5.92 -4.47
C SER A 26 8.68 6.28 -5.85
N ARG A 27 8.67 5.35 -6.81
CA ARG A 27 9.16 5.61 -8.18
C ARG A 27 8.12 6.31 -9.03
N THR A 28 6.85 6.00 -8.82
CA THR A 28 5.73 6.62 -9.53
C THR A 28 5.05 7.71 -8.69
N ASN A 29 5.38 7.80 -7.40
CA ASN A 29 4.75 8.66 -6.40
C ASN A 29 3.23 8.42 -6.26
N HIS A 30 2.81 7.17 -6.38
CA HIS A 30 1.39 6.81 -6.30
C HIS A 30 1.16 5.52 -5.50
N CYS A 31 -0.03 5.40 -4.93
CA CYS A 31 -0.51 4.14 -4.37
C CYS A 31 -0.95 3.19 -5.48
N GLU A 32 -0.27 2.06 -5.57
CA GLU A 32 -0.47 1.05 -6.61
C GLU A 32 -1.04 -0.26 -6.02
N PRO A 33 -1.83 -1.01 -6.81
CA PRO A 33 -2.41 -2.26 -6.36
C PRO A 33 -1.33 -3.33 -6.16
N VAL A 34 -1.41 -4.04 -5.04
CA VAL A 34 -0.53 -5.17 -4.68
C VAL A 34 -1.37 -6.36 -4.23
N MET A 35 -0.74 -7.53 -4.15
CA MET A 35 -1.36 -8.75 -3.63
C MET A 35 -0.69 -9.12 -2.31
N TYR A 36 -1.46 -9.43 -1.27
CA TYR A 36 -0.93 -9.94 0.00
C TYR A 36 -1.55 -11.30 0.35
N ARG A 37 -0.89 -12.09 1.19
CA ARG A 37 -1.39 -13.43 1.59
C ARG A 37 -2.38 -13.36 2.74
N ALA A 38 -1.87 -13.15 3.95
CA ALA A 38 -2.66 -13.24 5.18
C ALA A 38 -2.74 -11.91 5.92
N ARG A 39 -1.68 -11.10 5.86
CA ARG A 39 -1.60 -9.81 6.55
C ARG A 39 -1.03 -8.75 5.62
N CYS A 40 -1.58 -7.56 5.76
CA CYS A 40 -1.22 -6.36 5.04
C CYS A 40 -0.98 -5.24 6.06
N PRO A 41 0.12 -5.29 6.83
CA PRO A 41 0.34 -4.33 7.89
C PRO A 41 0.86 -3.01 7.30
N PRO A 42 0.34 -1.84 7.74
CA PRO A 42 0.79 -0.55 7.22
C PRO A 42 2.27 -0.25 7.48
N SER A 43 2.90 -0.91 8.46
CA SER A 43 4.34 -0.82 8.72
C SER A 43 5.20 -1.41 7.59
N GLN A 44 4.64 -2.32 6.78
CA GLN A 44 5.29 -2.93 5.62
C GLN A 44 4.86 -2.29 4.30
N ASN A 45 4.31 -1.07 4.32
CA ASN A 45 3.80 -0.40 3.13
C ASN A 45 2.64 -1.18 2.46
N CYS A 46 1.78 -1.82 3.26
CA CYS A 46 0.62 -2.56 2.75
C CYS A 46 -0.65 -2.03 3.42
N PHE A 47 -1.63 -1.67 2.61
CA PHE A 47 -2.90 -1.06 3.02
C PHE A 47 -4.09 -1.81 2.41
N LEU A 48 -5.22 -1.81 3.12
CA LEU A 48 -6.44 -2.48 2.66
C LEU A 48 -7.26 -1.62 1.70
N SER A 49 -7.07 -0.30 1.72
CA SER A 49 -7.71 0.64 0.80
C SER A 49 -6.71 1.62 0.20
N LYS A 50 -7.11 2.22 -0.93
CA LYS A 50 -6.33 3.26 -1.60
C LYS A 50 -6.23 4.53 -0.73
N SER A 51 -7.35 4.95 -0.11
CA SER A 51 -7.40 6.10 0.79
C SER A 51 -6.43 5.93 1.95
N ASP A 52 -6.42 4.77 2.61
CA ASP A 52 -5.49 4.50 3.71
C ASP A 52 -4.03 4.61 3.26
N CYS A 53 -3.72 4.14 2.04
CA CYS A 53 -2.38 4.29 1.50
C CYS A 53 -2.04 5.77 1.26
N GLU A 54 -2.92 6.52 0.60
CA GLU A 54 -2.72 7.92 0.25
C GLU A 54 -2.59 8.81 1.49
N GLU A 55 -3.51 8.69 2.44
CA GLU A 55 -3.51 9.44 3.71
C GLU A 55 -2.28 9.16 4.58
N ASN A 56 -1.57 8.05 4.35
CA ASN A 56 -0.37 7.70 5.12
C ASN A 56 0.94 7.93 4.38
N CYS A 57 0.93 7.97 3.04
CA CYS A 57 2.13 7.91 2.22
C CYS A 57 2.15 8.87 1.04
N ASP A 58 1.00 9.32 0.52
CA ASP A 58 0.96 10.26 -0.60
C ASP A 58 1.28 11.67 -0.10
N PRO A 59 2.36 12.31 -0.59
CA PRO A 59 2.76 13.63 -0.11
C PRO A 59 1.70 14.70 -0.35
N LEU A 60 0.98 14.66 -1.47
CA LEU A 60 -0.05 15.64 -1.79
C LEU A 60 -1.21 15.49 -0.82
N THR A 61 -1.70 14.26 -0.61
CA THR A 61 -2.78 14.00 0.35
C THR A 61 -2.38 14.41 1.77
N LEU A 62 -1.16 14.09 2.19
CA LEU A 62 -0.64 14.47 3.50
C LEU A 62 -0.56 15.99 3.67
N ASP A 63 -0.13 16.72 2.66
CA ASP A 63 -0.06 18.18 2.72
C ASP A 63 -1.46 18.80 2.79
N PHE A 64 -2.41 18.32 1.98
CA PHE A 64 -3.82 18.74 2.10
C PHE A 64 -4.41 18.47 3.49
N LEU A 65 -4.08 17.32 4.11
CA LEU A 65 -4.57 16.99 5.46
C LEU A 65 -3.97 17.90 6.53
N LYS A 66 -2.71 18.33 6.39
CA LYS A 66 -2.09 19.29 7.32
C LYS A 66 -2.75 20.66 7.24
N ASP A 67 -3.13 21.09 6.05
CA ASP A 67 -3.78 22.40 5.84
C ASP A 67 -5.21 22.46 6.41
N LEU A 68 -5.82 21.31 6.67
CA LEU A 68 -7.15 21.18 7.30
C LEU A 68 -7.11 21.16 8.84
N GLN A 69 -5.92 21.20 9.45
CA GLN A 69 -5.70 21.05 10.89
C GLN A 69 -5.30 22.36 11.57
#